data_AF-A0A9D6LZR2-F1
#
_entry.id   AF-A0A9D6LZR2-F1
#
_cell.length_a   1.000
_cell.length_b   1.000
_cell.length_c   1.000
_cell.angle_alpha   90.00
_cell.angle_beta   90.00
_cell.angle_gamma   90.00
#
_symmetry.space_group_name_H-M   'P 1'
#
loop_
_entity.id
_entity.type
_entity.pdbx_description
1 polymer ?
#
loop_
_entity_poly.entity_id
_entity_poly.type
_entity_poly.pdbx_seq_one_letter_code
_entity_poly.pdbx_strand_id
1 'polypeptide(L)'
;MKPFAEETLAQFLDQLSSSNPTPGGGTASALSGALAASLLLMVCRLTIGKKGYESIDARLRDEIAQIEPLRAELIALMQRDSEAYARVMDAYKLPKQSD
;
A
#
# COMPACT_ATOMS: atom_id res chain seq x y z
N MET A 1 -12.60 -12.91 -2.60
CA MET A 1 -11.65 -12.16 -3.45
C MET A 1 -10.26 -12.42 -2.90
N LYS A 2 -9.23 -12.64 -3.73
CA LYS A 2 -7.87 -12.70 -3.21
C LYS A 2 -7.45 -11.31 -2.74
N PRO A 3 -6.68 -11.17 -1.65
CA PRO A 3 -6.13 -9.87 -1.27
C PRO A 3 -5.24 -9.33 -2.39
N PHE A 4 -5.27 -8.02 -2.65
CA PHE A 4 -4.40 -7.42 -3.68
C PHE A 4 -2.91 -7.74 -3.48
N ALA A 5 -2.47 -7.93 -2.23
CA ALA A 5 -1.10 -8.31 -1.89
C ALA A 5 -0.67 -9.69 -2.44
N GLU A 6 -1.64 -10.55 -2.79
CA GLU A 6 -1.40 -11.89 -3.33
C GLU A 6 -1.66 -11.97 -4.85
N GLU A 7 -2.04 -10.86 -5.48
CA GLU A 7 -2.22 -10.77 -6.92
C GLU A 7 -0.91 -10.39 -7.62
N THR A 8 -0.79 -10.77 -8.89
CA THR A 8 0.28 -10.22 -9.73
C THR A 8 0.01 -8.74 -10.00
N LEU A 9 1.07 -7.95 -10.20
CA LEU A 9 0.92 -6.55 -10.60
C LEU A 9 0.08 -6.39 -11.88
N ALA A 10 0.20 -7.31 -12.83
CA ALA A 10 -0.60 -7.29 -14.06
C ALA A 10 -2.10 -7.42 -13.76
N GLN A 11 -2.50 -8.37 -12.92
CA GLN A 11 -3.90 -8.56 -12.51
C GLN A 11 -4.46 -7.31 -11.81
N PHE A 12 -3.68 -6.73 -10.89
CA PHE A 12 -4.08 -5.49 -10.21
C PHE A 12 -4.30 -4.34 -11.21
N LEU A 13 -3.40 -4.18 -12.19
CA LEU A 13 -3.50 -3.12 -13.20
C LEU A 13 -4.69 -3.32 -14.16
N ASP A 14 -4.99 -4.56 -14.52
CA ASP A 14 -6.18 -4.90 -15.31
C ASP A 14 -7.47 -4.53 -14.55
N GLN A 15 -7.51 -4.78 -13.24
CA GLN A 15 -8.66 -4.39 -12.41
C GLN A 15 -8.77 -2.86 -12.25
N LEU A 16 -7.65 -2.18 -11.98
CA LEU A 16 -7.60 -0.73 -11.80
C LEU A 16 -8.02 0.04 -13.07
N SER A 17 -7.74 -0.52 -14.24
CA SER A 17 -8.10 0.08 -15.54
C SER A 17 -9.48 -0.36 -16.05
N SER A 18 -10.21 -1.17 -15.28
CA SER A 18 -11.55 -1.64 -15.65
C SER A 18 -12.62 -0.57 -15.45
N SER A 19 -13.86 -0.89 -15.86
CA SER A 19 -15.04 -0.06 -15.59
C SER A 19 -15.61 -0.25 -14.18
N ASN A 20 -15.01 -1.10 -13.34
CA ASN A 20 -15.43 -1.27 -11.96
C ASN A 20 -14.99 -0.07 -11.10
N PRO A 21 -15.76 0.32 -10.08
CA PRO A 21 -15.43 1.47 -9.24
C PRO A 21 -14.29 1.18 -8.23
N THR A 22 -13.89 -0.08 -8.07
CA THR A 22 -12.76 -0.52 -7.23
C THR A 22 -11.94 -1.58 -7.98
N PRO A 23 -10.60 -1.60 -7.85
CA PRO A 23 -9.77 -0.68 -7.05
C PRO A 23 -9.73 0.75 -7.62
N GLY A 24 -9.63 1.73 -6.74
CA GLY A 24 -9.70 3.16 -7.08
C GLY A 24 -8.41 3.95 -6.80
N GLY A 25 -8.51 5.28 -6.87
CA GLY A 25 -7.36 6.18 -6.66
C GLY A 25 -6.71 6.06 -5.28
N GLY A 26 -7.49 5.80 -4.22
CA GLY A 26 -6.95 5.56 -2.87
C GLY A 26 -6.10 4.29 -2.82
N THR A 27 -6.62 3.20 -3.39
CA THR A 27 -5.91 1.93 -3.56
C THR A 27 -4.61 2.11 -4.36
N ALA A 28 -4.64 2.85 -5.47
CA ALA A 28 -3.45 3.15 -6.27
C ALA A 28 -2.42 4.04 -5.55
N SER A 29 -2.89 4.97 -4.71
CA SER A 29 -2.04 5.83 -3.88
C SER A 29 -1.32 5.00 -2.81
N ALA A 30 -2.01 4.05 -2.19
CA ALA A 30 -1.43 3.12 -1.23
C ALA A 30 -0.34 2.24 -1.87
N LEU A 31 -0.58 1.70 -3.07
CA LEU A 31 0.45 0.98 -3.83
C LEU A 31 1.67 1.86 -4.13
N SER A 32 1.44 3.10 -4.57
CA SER A 32 2.52 4.06 -4.86
C SER A 32 3.38 4.34 -3.62
N GLY A 33 2.75 4.49 -2.46
CA GLY A 33 3.46 4.60 -1.18
C GLY A 33 4.27 3.34 -0.85
N ALA A 34 3.69 2.15 -1.04
CA ALA A 34 4.38 0.88 -0.78
C ALA A 34 5.62 0.72 -1.69
N LEU A 35 5.54 1.14 -2.95
CA LEU A 35 6.67 1.17 -3.88
C LEU A 35 7.76 2.14 -3.40
N ALA A 36 7.39 3.36 -2.99
CA ALA A 36 8.33 4.35 -2.46
C ALA A 36 9.05 3.84 -1.20
N ALA A 37 8.30 3.27 -0.25
CA ALA A 37 8.86 2.68 0.97
C ALA A 37 9.81 1.51 0.64
N SER A 38 9.46 0.67 -0.34
CA SER A 38 10.31 -0.44 -0.80
C SER A 38 11.64 0.06 -1.38
N LEU A 39 11.62 1.15 -2.16
CA LEU A 39 12.84 1.77 -2.71
C LEU A 39 13.71 2.36 -1.60
N LEU A 40 13.11 3.03 -0.60
CA LEU A 40 13.85 3.58 0.52
C LEU A 40 14.53 2.49 1.35
N LEU A 41 13.83 1.40 1.64
CA LEU A 41 14.39 0.22 2.31
C LEU A 41 15.56 -0.37 1.51
N MET A 42 15.43 -0.48 0.18
CA MET A 42 16.51 -0.96 -0.68
C MET A 42 17.76 -0.07 -0.54
N VAL A 43 17.61 1.26 -0.62
CA VAL A 43 18.74 2.19 -0.49
C VAL A 43 19.39 2.08 0.89
N CYS A 44 18.60 1.99 1.97
CA CYS A 44 19.13 1.81 3.32
C CYS A 44 19.95 0.52 3.42
N ARG A 45 19.41 -0.61 2.92
CA ARG A 45 20.06 -1.93 2.94
C ARG A 45 21.33 -1.97 2.09
N LEU A 46 21.37 -1.26 0.96
CA LEU A 46 22.57 -1.13 0.12
C LEU A 46 23.66 -0.24 0.74
N THR A 47 23.29 0.60 1.70
CA THR A 47 24.21 1.57 2.32
C THR A 47 24.81 1.05 3.62
N ILE A 48 24.04 0.31 4.42
CA ILE A 48 24.52 -0.29 5.67
C ILE A 48 25.72 -1.22 5.39
N GLY A 49 26.80 -1.04 6.14
CA GLY A 49 28.05 -1.80 5.98
C GLY A 49 28.89 -1.42 4.77
N LYS A 50 28.49 -0.39 4.00
CA LYS A 50 29.29 0.14 2.89
C LYS A 50 30.41 1.03 3.43
N LYS A 51 31.64 0.79 2.96
CA LYS A 51 32.81 1.59 3.32
C LYS A 51 32.55 3.09 3.07
N GLY A 52 32.82 3.92 4.08
CA GLY A 52 32.60 5.37 4.03
C GLY A 52 31.23 5.84 4.52
N TYR A 53 30.34 4.93 4.92
CA TYR A 53 28.99 5.22 5.44
C TYR A 53 28.77 4.70 6.87
N GLU A 54 29.81 4.19 7.53
CA GLU A 54 29.72 3.55 8.86
C GLU A 54 29.13 4.49 9.92
N SER A 55 29.36 5.80 9.78
CA SER A 55 28.82 6.82 10.70
C SER A 55 27.29 6.94 10.68
N ILE A 56 26.61 6.47 9.62
CA ILE A 56 25.15 6.54 9.49
C ILE A 56 24.45 5.19 9.63
N ASP A 57 25.19 4.09 9.83
CA ASP A 57 24.64 2.73 9.90
C ASP A 57 23.54 2.59 10.96
N ALA A 58 23.77 3.11 12.17
CA ALA A 58 22.79 3.05 13.25
C ALA A 58 21.48 3.76 12.87
N ARG A 59 21.60 4.99 12.35
CA ARG A 59 20.45 5.77 11.89
C ARG A 59 19.68 5.05 10.79
N LEU A 60 20.38 4.45 9.81
CA LEU A 60 19.71 3.72 8.73
C LEU A 60 18.98 2.47 9.23
N ARG A 61 19.46 1.81 10.29
CA ARG A 61 18.75 0.70 10.93
C ARG A 61 17.48 1.18 11.64
N ASP A 62 17.54 2.34 12.30
CA ASP A 62 16.37 2.95 12.93
C ASP A 62 15.33 3.36 11.86
N GLU A 63 15.76 3.93 10.74
CA GLU A 63 14.88 4.26 9.60
C GLU A 63 14.21 3.00 9.04
N ILE A 64 14.96 1.91 8.82
CA ILE A 64 14.39 0.63 8.38
C ILE A 64 13.28 0.16 9.34
N ALA A 65 13.50 0.27 10.65
CA ALA A 65 12.52 -0.13 11.66
C ALA A 65 11.22 0.69 11.61
N GLN A 66 11.27 1.94 11.12
CA GLN A 66 10.09 2.78 10.90
C GLN A 66 9.43 2.53 9.53
N ILE A 67 10.22 2.29 8.47
CA ILE A 67 9.71 2.17 7.10
C ILE A 67 9.06 0.81 6.84
N GLU A 68 9.59 -0.28 7.41
CA GLU A 68 9.02 -1.63 7.26
C GLU A 68 7.53 -1.71 7.65
N PRO A 69 7.11 -1.25 8.84
CA PRO A 69 5.70 -1.28 9.21
C PRO A 69 4.84 -0.36 8.32
N LEU A 70 5.35 0.81 7.92
CA LEU A 70 4.65 1.71 7.00
C LEU A 70 4.41 1.06 5.64
N ARG A 71 5.41 0.35 5.09
CA ARG A 71 5.26 -0.42 3.86
C ARG A 71 4.18 -1.48 3.99
N ALA A 72 4.17 -2.23 5.09
CA ALA A 72 3.17 -3.27 5.34
C ALA A 72 1.76 -2.67 5.49
N GLU A 73 1.64 -1.54 6.20
CA GLU A 73 0.39 -0.80 6.34
C GLU A 73 -0.13 -0.31 4.99
N LEU A 74 0.73 0.26 4.14
CA LEU A 74 0.35 0.71 2.81
C LEU A 74 -0.17 -0.44 1.94
N ILE A 75 0.44 -1.62 2.01
CA ILE A 75 -0.06 -2.82 1.33
C ILE A 75 -1.45 -3.21 1.86
N ALA A 76 -1.67 -3.17 3.18
CA ALA A 76 -2.98 -3.45 3.77
C ALA A 76 -4.03 -2.38 3.41
N LEU A 77 -3.63 -1.12 3.31
CA LEU A 77 -4.51 0.00 2.95
C LEU A 77 -5.06 -0.12 1.53
N MET A 78 -4.33 -0.77 0.60
CA MET A 78 -4.85 -1.07 -0.73
C MET A 78 -6.19 -1.81 -0.65
N GLN A 79 -6.25 -2.88 0.14
CA GLN A 79 -7.46 -3.68 0.32
C GLN A 79 -8.53 -2.91 1.09
N ARG A 80 -8.13 -2.23 2.17
CA ARG A 80 -9.06 -1.50 3.06
C ARG A 80 -9.77 -0.35 2.35
N ASP A 81 -9.11 0.33 1.42
CA ASP A 81 -9.71 1.40 0.60
C ASP A 81 -10.87 0.85 -0.25
N SER A 82 -10.62 -0.23 -0.99
CA SER A 82 -11.64 -0.88 -1.81
C SER A 82 -12.82 -1.41 -0.98
N GLU A 83 -12.54 -2.00 0.19
CA GLU A 83 -13.60 -2.46 1.11
C GLU A 83 -14.40 -1.31 1.72
N ALA A 84 -13.74 -0.20 2.06
CA ALA A 84 -14.42 0.99 2.58
C ALA A 84 -15.37 1.58 1.53
N TYR A 85 -14.92 1.67 0.28
CA TYR A 85 -15.75 2.10 -0.82
C TYR A 85 -16.97 1.19 -1.01
N ALA A 86 -16.76 -0.14 -1.02
CA ALA A 86 -17.84 -1.11 -1.15
C ALA A 86 -18.92 -0.94 -0.06
N ARG A 87 -18.52 -0.75 1.20
CA ARG A 87 -19.46 -0.49 2.32
C ARG A 87 -20.27 0.79 2.13
N VAL A 88 -19.65 1.86 1.61
CA VAL A 88 -20.37 3.10 1.29
C VAL A 88 -21.40 2.87 0.18
N MET A 89 -21.02 2.13 -0.87
CA MET A 89 -21.94 1.80 -1.95
C MET A 89 -23.09 0.90 -1.50
N ASP A 90 -22.86 -0.02 -0.57
CA ASP A 90 -23.92 -0.84 0.01
C ASP A 90 -24.86 0.00 0.89
N ALA A 91 -24.33 0.96 1.65
CA ALA A 91 -25.15 1.90 2.40
C ALA A 91 -26.04 2.76 1.49
N TYR A 92 -25.56 3.18 0.32
CA TYR A 92 -26.37 3.92 -0.66
C TYR A 92 -27.53 3.11 -1.25
N LYS A 93 -27.50 1.78 -1.18
CA LYS A 93 -28.60 0.90 -1.63
C LYS A 93 -29.71 0.77 -0.58
N LEU A 94 -29.46 1.17 0.67
CA LEU A 94 -30.46 1.08 1.73
C LEU A 94 -31.59 2.12 1.50
N PRO A 95 -32.81 1.82 1.96
CA PRO A 95 -33.90 2.80 1.97
C PRO A 95 -33.47 4.09 2.66
N LYS A 96 -33.82 5.23 2.06
CA LYS A 96 -33.49 6.57 2.62
C LYS A 96 -34.30 6.91 3.88
N GLN A 97 -35.34 6.14 4.16
CA GLN A 97 -36.17 6.26 5.34
C GLN A 97 -36.10 4.92 6.08
N SER A 98 -35.73 4.98 7.35
CA SER A 98 -35.98 3.93 8.32
C SER A 98 -37.28 4.28 9.04
N ASP A 99 -38.14 3.29 9.28
CA ASP A 99 -39.34 3.44 10.13
C ASP A 99 -38.99 3.90 11.56
#